data_AF-A0A455WE98-F1
#
_entry.id   AF-A0A455WE98-F1
#
_cell.length_a   1.000
_cell.length_b   1.000
_cell.length_c   1.000
_cell.angle_alpha   90.00
_cell.angle_beta   90.00
_cell.angle_gamma   90.00
#
_symmetry.space_group_name_H-M   'P 1'
#
loop_
_entity.id
_entity.type
_entity.pdbx_description
1 polymer ?
#
loop_
_entity_poly.entity_id
_entity_poly.type
_entity_poly.pdbx_seq_one_letter_code
_entity_poly.pdbx_strand_id
1 'polypeptide(L)'
;MRPNNPKGVLAQIHIARKELALDEDTYRQMIATVTGGKRSCSDCNVAELHKIVQHMKERGFKAKPRKRVAQYPGKPHNLDAQPMLQKIEALLAELKAPWSYADAIAKRQFGIQRVAWLKEPSQLRALIAALHVELTKRLLLSSLETALKERGLTLDDLEDQAIGLPKSWRRNRKVLVKLCTHYMVPTDWLELHSQEIGV
;
A
#
# COMPACT_ATOMS: atom_id res chain seq x y z
N MET A 1 0.06 -20.48 28.45
CA MET A 1 0.74 -19.36 29.12
C MET A 1 0.53 -18.11 28.27
N ARG A 2 -0.21 -17.10 28.75
CA ARG A 2 -0.47 -15.87 27.98
C ARG A 2 0.83 -15.04 27.94
N PRO A 3 1.21 -14.42 26.81
CA PRO A 3 2.45 -13.66 26.72
C PRO A 3 2.45 -12.52 27.75
N ASN A 4 3.50 -12.46 28.56
CA ASN A 4 3.67 -11.52 29.66
C ASN A 4 4.04 -10.13 29.12
N ASN A 5 3.06 -9.37 28.61
CA ASN A 5 3.24 -8.01 28.09
C ASN A 5 2.38 -7.00 28.89
N PRO A 6 2.89 -6.47 30.02
CA PRO A 6 2.13 -5.55 30.89
C PRO A 6 1.62 -4.32 30.15
N LYS A 7 2.42 -3.75 29.23
CA LYS A 7 2.03 -2.56 28.44
C LYS A 7 0.82 -2.84 27.55
N GLY A 8 0.75 -4.02 26.96
CA GLY A 8 -0.38 -4.43 26.14
C GLY A 8 -1.67 -4.62 26.93
N VAL A 9 -1.57 -5.15 28.15
CA VAL A 9 -2.74 -5.36 29.04
C VAL A 9 -3.24 -4.03 29.60
N LEU A 10 -2.35 -3.12 30.01
CA LEU A 10 -2.72 -1.77 30.44
C LEU A 10 -3.48 -1.01 29.34
N ALA A 11 -2.98 -1.06 28.10
CA ALA A 11 -3.65 -0.45 26.97
C ALA A 11 -5.07 -1.01 26.77
N GLN A 12 -5.27 -2.32 26.95
CA GLN A 12 -6.61 -2.93 26.89
C GLN A 12 -7.52 -2.42 28.00
N ILE A 13 -7.04 -2.29 29.23
CA ILE A 13 -7.83 -1.75 30.36
C ILE A 13 -8.28 -0.32 30.07
N HIS A 14 -7.40 0.54 29.56
CA HIS A 14 -7.77 1.91 29.21
C HIS A 14 -8.78 1.99 28.06
N ILE A 15 -8.67 1.11 27.05
CA ILE A 15 -9.67 1.01 25.98
C ILE A 15 -11.01 0.53 26.55
N ALA A 16 -10.98 -0.52 27.37
CA ALA A 16 -12.17 -1.08 27.99
C ALA A 16 -12.89 -0.05 28.87
N ARG A 17 -12.14 0.78 29.61
CA ARG A 17 -12.70 1.87 30.42
C ARG A 17 -13.48 2.85 29.55
N LYS A 18 -12.92 3.23 28.38
CA LYS A 18 -13.58 4.12 27.42
C LYS A 18 -14.81 3.48 26.79
N GLU A 19 -14.71 2.21 26.37
CA GLU A 19 -15.85 1.50 25.72
C GLU A 19 -17.00 1.24 26.69
N LEU A 20 -16.71 1.01 27.97
CA LEU A 20 -17.71 0.82 29.03
C LEU A 20 -18.17 2.14 29.66
N ALA A 21 -17.66 3.29 29.20
CA ALA A 21 -17.98 4.62 29.72
C ALA A 21 -17.86 4.74 31.26
N LEU A 22 -16.82 4.13 31.85
CA LEU A 22 -16.60 4.20 33.30
C LEU A 22 -15.94 5.54 33.69
N ASP A 23 -16.58 6.26 34.63
CA ASP A 23 -15.98 7.42 35.28
C ASP A 23 -14.79 7.02 36.17
N GLU A 24 -14.02 8.02 36.62
CA GLU A 24 -12.79 7.79 37.38
C GLU A 24 -13.02 7.07 38.72
N ASP A 25 -14.10 7.38 39.44
CA ASP A 25 -14.34 6.78 40.75
C ASP A 25 -14.84 5.34 40.61
N THR A 26 -15.80 5.10 39.71
CA THR A 26 -16.27 3.75 39.37
C THR A 26 -15.12 2.88 38.86
N TYR A 27 -14.24 3.44 38.03
CA TYR A 27 -13.05 2.74 37.54
C TYR A 27 -12.09 2.35 38.67
N ARG A 28 -11.78 3.28 39.60
CA ARG A 28 -10.91 3.01 40.75
C ARG A 28 -11.53 2.01 41.72
N GLN A 29 -12.84 2.09 41.96
CA GLN A 29 -13.56 1.16 42.80
C GLN A 29 -13.56 -0.25 42.19
N MET A 30 -13.80 -0.36 40.88
CA MET A 30 -13.72 -1.63 40.17
C MET A 30 -12.34 -2.28 40.32
N ILE A 31 -11.25 -1.52 40.18
CA ILE A 31 -9.88 -2.05 40.39
C ILE A 31 -9.76 -2.56 41.83
N ALA A 32 -10.17 -1.78 42.82
CA ALA A 32 -10.09 -2.17 44.22
C ALA A 32 -10.86 -3.46 44.52
N THR A 33 -12.05 -3.63 43.94
CA THR A 33 -12.85 -4.85 44.09
C THR A 33 -12.14 -6.07 43.49
N VAL A 34 -11.51 -5.93 42.33
CA VAL A 34 -10.87 -7.06 41.62
C VAL A 34 -9.52 -7.45 42.23
N THR A 35 -8.77 -6.47 42.75
CA THR A 35 -7.38 -6.67 43.21
C THR A 35 -7.22 -6.59 44.72
N GLY A 36 -8.32 -6.57 45.49
CA GLY A 36 -8.27 -6.58 46.95
C GLY A 36 -7.81 -5.27 47.59
N GLY A 37 -8.16 -4.11 47.01
CA GLY A 37 -7.98 -2.80 47.65
C GLY A 37 -7.11 -1.79 46.88
N LYS A 38 -6.41 -2.21 45.81
CA LYS A 38 -5.59 -1.30 45.00
C LYS A 38 -6.48 -0.40 44.14
N ARG A 39 -6.18 0.89 44.05
CA ARG A 39 -6.98 1.84 43.25
C ARG A 39 -6.34 2.25 41.93
N SER A 40 -5.13 1.76 41.62
CA SER A 40 -4.43 2.05 40.38
C SER A 40 -3.91 0.79 39.69
N CYS A 41 -3.95 0.78 38.36
CA CYS A 41 -3.32 -0.26 37.55
C CYS A 41 -1.79 -0.23 37.61
N SER A 42 -1.18 0.89 38.02
CA SER A 42 0.28 0.98 38.27
C SER A 42 0.74 0.07 39.40
N ASP A 43 -0.15 -0.20 40.36
CA ASP A 43 0.16 -0.95 41.58
C ASP A 43 -0.16 -2.45 41.40
N CYS A 44 -0.69 -2.82 40.24
CA CYS A 44 -1.13 -4.16 39.91
C CYS A 44 -0.03 -4.95 39.23
N ASN A 45 0.13 -6.21 39.62
CA ASN A 45 0.97 -7.16 38.89
C ASN A 45 0.26 -7.68 37.63
N VAL A 46 0.97 -8.38 36.76
CA VAL A 46 0.41 -8.82 35.47
C VAL A 46 -0.78 -9.78 35.63
N ALA A 47 -0.77 -10.64 36.66
CA ALA A 47 -1.90 -11.53 36.92
C ALA A 47 -3.15 -10.75 37.33
N GLU A 48 -3.00 -9.73 38.17
CA GLU A 48 -4.07 -8.82 38.58
C GLU A 48 -4.61 -8.00 37.40
N LEU A 49 -3.73 -7.49 36.54
CA LEU A 49 -4.14 -6.80 35.31
C LEU A 49 -4.99 -7.70 34.40
N HIS A 50 -4.64 -8.98 34.29
CA HIS A 50 -5.46 -9.95 33.56
C HIS A 50 -6.81 -10.23 34.22
N LYS A 51 -6.88 -10.25 35.55
CA LYS A 51 -8.16 -10.36 36.28
C LYS A 51 -9.05 -9.15 36.02
N ILE A 52 -8.48 -7.94 36.00
CA ILE A 52 -9.21 -6.71 35.67
C ILE A 52 -9.79 -6.79 34.25
N VAL A 53 -8.98 -7.16 33.25
CA VAL A 53 -9.47 -7.32 31.87
C VAL A 53 -10.58 -8.37 31.78
N GLN A 54 -10.46 -9.48 32.50
CA GLN A 54 -11.50 -10.52 32.51
C GLN A 54 -12.82 -10.00 33.09
N HIS A 55 -12.74 -9.27 34.20
CA HIS A 55 -13.89 -8.65 34.83
C HIS A 55 -14.57 -7.61 33.93
N MET A 56 -13.79 -6.83 33.16
CA MET A 56 -14.34 -5.89 32.19
C MET A 56 -15.04 -6.61 31.03
N LYS A 57 -14.52 -7.77 30.59
CA LYS A 57 -15.16 -8.59 29.54
C LYS A 57 -16.51 -9.12 29.97
N GLU A 58 -16.62 -9.57 31.22
CA GLU A 58 -17.89 -10.02 31.82
C GLU A 58 -18.94 -8.90 31.84
N ARG A 59 -18.50 -7.65 31.95
CA ARG A 59 -19.37 -6.45 31.87
C ARG A 59 -19.59 -5.92 30.46
N GLY A 60 -19.23 -6.69 29.43
CA GLY A 60 -19.53 -6.35 28.04
C GLY A 60 -18.36 -5.77 27.24
N PHE A 61 -17.15 -5.67 27.79
CA PHE A 61 -15.99 -5.30 27.00
C PHE A 61 -15.67 -6.39 25.96
N LYS A 62 -15.75 -6.03 24.67
CA LYS A 62 -15.42 -6.92 23.56
C LYS A 62 -14.05 -6.52 23.01
N ALA A 63 -13.00 -7.22 23.45
CA ALA A 63 -11.65 -6.97 22.97
C ALA A 63 -11.57 -7.11 21.44
N LYS A 64 -11.46 -5.98 20.75
CA LYS A 64 -11.28 -5.98 19.29
C LYS A 64 -9.86 -6.44 18.96
N PRO A 65 -9.68 -7.33 17.96
CA PRO A 65 -8.36 -7.65 17.48
C PRO A 65 -7.68 -6.37 16.99
N ARG A 66 -6.41 -6.19 17.37
CA ARG A 66 -5.61 -5.05 16.95
C ARG A 66 -5.54 -5.09 15.42
N LYS A 67 -6.10 -4.08 14.74
CA LYS A 67 -5.91 -3.91 13.29
C LYS A 67 -4.41 -3.70 13.08
N ARG A 68 -3.72 -4.71 12.55
CA ARG A 68 -2.34 -4.54 12.07
C ARG A 68 -2.44 -3.68 10.80
N VAL A 69 -2.23 -2.38 10.95
CA VAL A 69 -1.97 -1.53 9.80
C VAL A 69 -0.54 -1.86 9.38
N ALA A 70 -0.38 -2.73 8.39
CA ALA A 70 0.91 -2.97 7.79
C ALA A 70 1.41 -1.66 7.17
N GLN A 71 2.69 -1.32 7.36
CA GLN A 71 3.31 -0.13 6.77
C GLN A 71 3.18 -0.12 5.24
N TYR A 72 3.05 -1.31 4.64
CA TYR A 72 2.69 -1.52 3.24
C TYR A 72 1.56 -2.55 3.14
N PRO A 73 0.29 -2.12 3.16
CA PRO A 73 -0.83 -3.04 3.06
C PRO A 73 -0.76 -3.83 1.74
N GLY A 74 -0.82 -5.15 1.84
CA GLY A 74 -0.77 -6.04 0.68
C GLY A 74 0.62 -6.54 0.28
N LYS A 75 1.71 -6.04 0.89
CA LYS A 75 3.09 -6.50 0.61
C LYS A 75 3.20 -8.03 0.71
N PRO A 76 3.74 -8.71 -0.31
CA PRO A 76 3.92 -10.16 -0.30
C PRO A 76 4.80 -10.63 0.88
N HIS A 77 4.39 -11.72 1.53
CA HIS A 77 5.14 -12.30 2.64
C HIS A 77 6.44 -13.00 2.19
N ASN A 78 6.55 -13.30 0.89
CA ASN A 78 7.64 -14.02 0.23
C ASN A 78 8.53 -13.08 -0.59
N LEU A 79 8.47 -11.77 -0.34
CA LEU A 79 9.25 -10.78 -1.09
C LEU A 79 10.74 -11.10 -1.08
N ASP A 80 11.32 -11.30 0.10
CA ASP A 80 12.77 -11.49 0.26
C ASP A 80 13.27 -12.82 -0.31
N ALA A 81 12.37 -13.79 -0.48
CA ALA A 81 12.67 -15.09 -1.04
C ALA A 81 12.58 -15.12 -2.58
N GLN A 82 12.06 -14.08 -3.23
CA GLN A 82 11.79 -14.08 -4.67
C GLN A 82 12.30 -12.79 -5.36
N PRO A 83 13.44 -12.86 -6.08
CA PRO A 83 14.01 -11.69 -6.77
C PRO A 83 13.06 -11.00 -7.76
N MET A 84 12.16 -11.75 -8.39
CA MET A 84 11.15 -11.18 -9.30
C MET A 84 10.12 -10.32 -8.56
N LEU A 85 9.76 -10.68 -7.32
CA LEU A 85 8.88 -9.85 -6.49
C LEU A 85 9.57 -8.55 -6.05
N GLN A 86 10.88 -8.59 -5.78
CA GLN A 86 11.67 -7.39 -5.50
C GLN A 86 11.71 -6.46 -6.71
N LYS A 87 11.88 -7.01 -7.93
CA LYS A 87 11.77 -6.22 -9.16
C LYS A 87 10.37 -5.60 -9.33
N ILE A 88 9.32 -6.32 -8.98
CA ILE A 88 7.95 -5.79 -8.98
C ILE A 88 7.81 -4.65 -7.95
N GLU A 89 8.37 -4.80 -6.76
CA GLU A 89 8.37 -3.74 -5.74
C GLU A 89 9.06 -2.47 -6.24
N ALA A 90 10.24 -2.61 -6.86
CA ALA A 90 10.98 -1.48 -7.44
C ALA A 90 10.15 -0.77 -8.54
N LEU A 91 9.53 -1.54 -9.45
CA LEU A 91 8.67 -0.97 -10.49
C LEU A 91 7.43 -0.28 -9.90
N LEU A 92 6.83 -0.83 -8.85
CA LEU A 92 5.71 -0.19 -8.16
C LEU A 92 6.11 1.11 -7.46
N ALA A 93 7.30 1.14 -6.86
CA ALA A 93 7.85 2.36 -6.25
C ALA A 93 8.04 3.46 -7.30
N GLU A 94 8.62 3.13 -8.45
CA GLU A 94 8.80 4.05 -9.58
C GLU A 94 7.44 4.56 -10.10
N LEU A 95 6.47 3.65 -10.23
CA LEU A 95 5.09 3.99 -10.60
C LEU A 95 4.31 4.75 -9.52
N LYS A 96 4.87 4.91 -8.31
CA LYS A 96 4.19 5.40 -7.10
C LYS A 96 2.85 4.69 -6.87
N ALA A 97 2.82 3.37 -7.08
CA ALA A 97 1.62 2.55 -7.04
C ALA A 97 1.65 1.54 -5.87
N PRO A 98 0.50 1.25 -5.23
CA PRO A 98 0.43 0.24 -4.17
C PRO A 98 0.46 -1.18 -4.73
N TRP A 99 0.76 -2.17 -3.86
CA TRP A 99 0.70 -3.60 -4.21
C TRP A 99 -0.65 -4.06 -4.77
N SER A 100 -1.76 -3.44 -4.33
CA SER A 100 -3.09 -3.71 -4.86
C SER A 100 -3.21 -3.43 -6.37
N TYR A 101 -2.36 -2.56 -6.92
CA TYR A 101 -2.28 -2.34 -8.36
C TYR A 101 -1.72 -3.56 -9.09
N ALA A 102 -0.63 -4.14 -8.58
CA ALA A 102 -0.07 -5.37 -9.13
C ALA A 102 -1.04 -6.56 -8.93
N ASP A 103 -1.74 -6.63 -7.79
CA ASP A 103 -2.78 -7.62 -7.53
C ASP A 103 -3.92 -7.54 -8.57
N ALA A 104 -4.34 -6.33 -8.95
CA ALA A 104 -5.35 -6.13 -9.99
C ALA A 104 -4.88 -6.61 -11.38
N ILE A 105 -3.59 -6.45 -11.70
CA ILE A 105 -3.01 -6.97 -12.95
C ILE A 105 -2.94 -8.50 -12.91
N ALA A 106 -2.47 -9.08 -11.79
CA ALA A 106 -2.43 -10.53 -11.61
C ALA A 106 -3.83 -11.16 -11.72
N LYS A 107 -4.85 -10.51 -11.14
CA LYS A 107 -6.25 -10.92 -11.26
C LYS A 107 -6.73 -10.87 -12.70
N ARG A 108 -6.41 -9.81 -13.43
CA ARG A 108 -6.84 -9.64 -14.83
C ARG A 108 -6.17 -10.62 -15.79
N GLN A 109 -4.87 -10.86 -15.61
CA GLN A 109 -4.09 -11.70 -16.54
C GLN A 109 -4.18 -13.19 -16.22
N PHE A 110 -4.23 -13.55 -14.93
CA PHE A 110 -4.08 -14.94 -14.48
C PHE A 110 -5.24 -15.42 -13.59
N GLY A 111 -6.21 -14.56 -13.26
CA GLY A 111 -7.29 -14.89 -12.32
C GLY A 111 -6.86 -14.97 -10.85
N ILE A 112 -5.60 -14.66 -10.55
CA ILE A 112 -5.01 -14.82 -9.21
C ILE A 112 -5.13 -13.50 -8.45
N GLN A 113 -5.79 -13.53 -7.29
CA GLN A 113 -6.14 -12.31 -6.54
C GLN A 113 -4.93 -11.58 -5.94
N ARG A 114 -3.82 -12.28 -5.69
CA ARG A 114 -2.63 -11.70 -5.05
C ARG A 114 -1.37 -12.10 -5.77
N VAL A 115 -0.49 -11.12 -6.03
CA VAL A 115 0.81 -11.36 -6.68
C VAL A 115 1.68 -12.33 -5.89
N ALA A 116 1.57 -12.30 -4.55
CA ALA A 116 2.25 -13.23 -3.66
C ALA A 116 1.96 -14.72 -3.94
N TRP A 117 0.85 -15.01 -4.62
CA TRP A 117 0.40 -16.37 -4.94
C TRP A 117 0.81 -16.83 -6.34
N LEU A 118 1.48 -15.98 -7.13
CA LEU A 118 2.07 -16.39 -8.41
C LEU A 118 3.21 -17.36 -8.13
N LYS A 119 3.04 -18.60 -8.60
CA LYS A 119 4.04 -19.67 -8.43
C LYS A 119 4.90 -19.84 -9.68
N GLU A 120 4.35 -19.52 -10.84
CA GLU A 120 5.04 -19.75 -12.12
C GLU A 120 5.94 -18.56 -12.47
N PRO A 121 7.22 -18.80 -12.81
CA PRO A 121 8.13 -17.74 -13.26
C PRO A 121 7.65 -17.00 -14.52
N SER A 122 6.91 -17.68 -15.40
CA SER A 122 6.28 -17.08 -16.59
C SER A 122 5.28 -15.98 -16.22
N GLN A 123 4.42 -16.22 -15.22
CA GLN A 123 3.43 -15.26 -14.73
C GLN A 123 4.11 -14.01 -14.14
N LEU A 124 5.17 -14.21 -13.35
CA LEU A 124 5.94 -13.11 -12.78
C LEU A 124 6.62 -12.27 -13.87
N ARG A 125 7.23 -12.90 -14.88
CA ARG A 125 7.83 -12.19 -16.02
C ARG A 125 6.79 -11.41 -16.82
N ALA A 126 5.63 -12.00 -17.09
CA ALA A 126 4.53 -11.32 -17.78
C ALA A 126 3.98 -10.13 -16.98
N LEU A 127 3.85 -10.26 -15.66
CA LEU A 127 3.47 -9.17 -14.77
C LEU A 127 4.50 -8.03 -14.78
N ILE A 128 5.80 -8.37 -14.70
CA ILE A 128 6.90 -7.41 -14.82
C ILE A 128 6.83 -6.67 -16.16
N ALA A 129 6.66 -7.39 -17.27
CA ALA A 129 6.53 -6.79 -18.59
C ALA A 129 5.33 -5.83 -18.67
N ALA A 130 4.19 -6.19 -18.07
CA ALA A 130 3.01 -5.34 -18.04
C ALA A 130 3.23 -4.06 -17.20
N LEU A 131 3.90 -4.16 -16.05
CA LEU A 131 4.27 -3.01 -15.23
C LEU A 131 5.27 -2.11 -15.95
N HIS A 132 6.22 -2.70 -16.67
CA HIS A 132 7.18 -1.95 -17.48
C HIS A 132 6.49 -1.17 -18.59
N VAL A 133 5.58 -1.81 -19.35
CA VAL A 133 4.78 -1.12 -20.37
C VAL A 133 3.94 0.01 -19.76
N GLU A 134 3.41 -0.18 -18.55
CA GLU A 134 2.70 0.88 -17.84
C GLU A 134 3.63 2.05 -17.46
N LEU A 135 4.83 1.75 -16.97
CA LEU A 135 5.84 2.75 -16.62
C LEU A 135 6.29 3.54 -17.85
N THR A 136 6.68 2.86 -18.93
CA THR A 136 7.10 3.50 -20.19
C THR A 136 6.02 4.46 -20.72
N LYS A 137 4.74 4.10 -20.64
CA LYS A 137 3.66 5.02 -21.05
C LYS A 137 3.59 6.29 -20.20
N ARG A 138 3.77 6.18 -18.88
CA ARG A 138 3.74 7.34 -17.97
C ARG A 138 4.95 8.24 -18.19
N LEU A 139 6.13 7.65 -18.41
CA LEU A 139 7.34 8.38 -18.75
C LEU A 139 7.18 9.12 -20.08
N LEU A 140 6.75 8.43 -21.14
CA LEU A 140 6.50 9.07 -22.44
C LEU A 140 5.51 10.22 -22.35
N LEU A 141 4.41 10.04 -21.61
CA LEU A 141 3.43 11.11 -21.40
C LEU A 141 4.06 12.30 -20.66
N SER A 142 4.81 12.06 -19.58
CA SER A 142 5.50 13.10 -18.82
C SER A 142 6.56 13.83 -19.66
N SER A 143 7.30 13.11 -20.50
CA SER A 143 8.28 13.69 -21.43
C SER A 143 7.59 14.55 -22.48
N LEU A 144 6.47 14.07 -23.04
CA LEU A 144 5.68 14.86 -23.98
C LEU A 144 5.13 16.13 -23.32
N GLU A 145 4.57 16.03 -22.12
CA GLU A 145 4.09 17.19 -21.35
C GLU A 145 5.19 18.24 -21.15
N THR A 146 6.41 17.79 -20.84
CA THR A 146 7.57 18.68 -20.67
C THR A 146 7.92 19.38 -21.99
N ALA A 147 8.02 18.62 -23.08
CA ALA A 147 8.37 19.16 -24.39
C ALA A 147 7.31 20.14 -24.95
N LEU A 148 6.03 19.89 -24.68
CA LEU A 148 4.96 20.82 -25.05
C LEU A 148 5.03 22.10 -24.23
N LYS A 149 5.26 21.98 -22.92
CA LYS A 149 5.35 23.13 -22.01
C LYS A 149 6.47 24.10 -22.41
N GLU A 150 7.63 23.59 -22.84
CA GLU A 150 8.74 24.42 -23.34
C GLU A 150 8.37 25.23 -24.58
N ARG A 151 7.39 24.77 -25.35
CA ARG A 151 6.86 25.43 -26.55
C ARG A 151 5.64 26.32 -26.24
N GLY A 152 5.26 26.44 -24.97
CA GLY A 152 4.07 27.17 -24.55
C GLY A 152 2.75 26.45 -24.90
N LEU A 153 2.79 25.14 -25.11
CA LEU A 153 1.63 24.31 -25.43
C LEU A 153 1.26 23.40 -24.25
N THR A 154 0.00 23.00 -24.20
CA THR A 154 -0.53 21.99 -23.28
C THR A 154 -0.96 20.72 -24.03
N LEU A 155 -1.26 19.65 -23.29
CA LEU A 155 -1.84 18.44 -23.90
C LEU A 155 -3.21 18.68 -24.53
N ASP A 156 -3.97 19.65 -24.00
CA ASP A 156 -5.30 19.97 -24.48
C ASP A 156 -5.19 20.78 -25.79
N ASP A 157 -4.23 21.71 -25.89
CA ASP A 157 -3.92 22.39 -27.15
C ASP A 157 -3.53 21.40 -28.25
N LEU A 158 -2.77 20.37 -27.89
CA LEU A 158 -2.41 19.29 -28.81
C LEU A 158 -3.63 18.47 -29.24
N GLU A 159 -4.58 18.23 -28.35
CA GLU A 159 -5.81 17.50 -28.65
C GLU A 159 -6.74 18.31 -29.58
N ASP A 160 -6.78 19.63 -29.40
CA ASP A 160 -7.54 20.56 -30.23
C ASP A 160 -6.91 20.77 -31.62
N GLN A 161 -5.57 20.75 -31.71
CA GLN A 161 -4.85 20.94 -32.98
C GLN A 161 -4.67 19.64 -33.77
N ALA A 162 -4.59 18.49 -33.11
CA ALA A 162 -4.29 17.22 -33.77
C ALA A 162 -5.56 16.54 -34.30
N ILE A 163 -5.85 16.78 -35.58
CA ILE A 163 -6.91 16.08 -36.31
C ILE A 163 -6.63 14.57 -36.31
N GLY A 164 -7.51 13.78 -35.67
CA GLY A 164 -7.50 12.32 -35.76
C GLY A 164 -6.82 11.55 -34.62
N LEU A 165 -6.55 12.17 -33.46
CA LEU A 165 -6.09 11.43 -32.29
C LEU A 165 -7.18 10.48 -31.74
N PRO A 166 -6.86 9.21 -31.42
CA PRO A 166 -7.80 8.32 -30.75
C PRO A 166 -8.16 8.81 -29.34
N LYS A 167 -9.41 8.63 -28.91
CA LYS A 167 -9.90 9.05 -27.58
C LYS A 167 -9.05 8.58 -26.38
N SER A 168 -8.31 7.48 -26.51
CA SER A 168 -7.44 6.92 -25.46
C SER A 168 -5.94 7.09 -25.75
N TRP A 169 -5.55 8.08 -26.56
CA TRP A 169 -4.16 8.27 -27.01
C TRP A 169 -3.17 8.43 -25.85
N ARG A 170 -3.56 9.11 -24.76
CA ARG A 170 -2.74 9.29 -23.53
C ARG A 170 -2.35 7.98 -22.86
N ARG A 171 -3.00 6.86 -23.22
CA ARG A 171 -2.74 5.51 -22.71
C ARG A 171 -2.21 4.56 -23.79
N ASN A 172 -2.01 5.04 -25.02
CA ASN A 172 -1.54 4.25 -26.15
C ASN A 172 -0.05 4.50 -26.38
N ARG A 173 0.79 3.51 -26.03
CA ARG A 173 2.24 3.59 -26.17
C ARG A 173 2.68 4.01 -27.58
N LYS A 174 2.09 3.46 -28.64
CA LYS A 174 2.50 3.75 -30.03
C LYS A 174 2.23 5.21 -30.41
N VAL A 175 1.08 5.74 -29.97
CA VAL A 175 0.72 7.14 -30.23
C VAL A 175 1.63 8.08 -29.44
N LEU A 176 1.87 7.77 -28.15
CA LEU A 176 2.80 8.54 -27.32
C LEU A 176 4.21 8.57 -27.92
N VAL A 177 4.74 7.44 -28.36
CA VAL A 177 6.04 7.39 -29.05
C VAL A 177 6.05 8.31 -30.26
N LYS A 178 5.03 8.23 -31.14
CA LYS A 178 4.94 9.08 -32.33
C LYS A 178 4.90 10.57 -31.99
N LEU A 179 4.15 10.95 -30.95
CA LEU A 179 4.07 12.34 -30.49
C LEU A 179 5.41 12.79 -29.90
N CYS A 180 6.03 11.99 -29.03
CA CYS A 180 7.37 12.28 -28.51
C CYS A 180 8.38 12.46 -29.64
N THR A 181 8.41 11.59 -30.65
CA THR A 181 9.32 11.74 -31.81
C THR A 181 9.09 13.03 -32.60
N HIS A 182 7.85 13.54 -32.63
CA HIS A 182 7.53 14.78 -33.33
C HIS A 182 7.88 16.03 -32.51
N TYR A 183 7.66 15.98 -31.19
CA TYR A 183 7.79 17.13 -30.29
C TYR A 183 9.11 17.18 -29.50
N MET A 184 9.89 16.10 -29.46
CA MET A 184 11.18 16.02 -28.76
C MET A 184 12.36 15.93 -29.74
N VAL A 185 13.53 16.40 -29.32
CA VAL A 185 14.78 16.27 -30.10
C VAL A 185 15.33 14.84 -29.96
N PRO A 186 15.89 14.21 -31.00
CA PRO A 186 16.33 12.81 -30.96
C PRO A 186 17.29 12.45 -29.83
N THR A 187 18.11 13.39 -29.36
CA THR A 187 19.13 13.17 -28.33
C THR A 187 18.50 12.85 -26.96
N ASP A 188 17.50 13.60 -26.52
CA ASP A 188 16.80 13.36 -25.25
C ASP A 188 15.98 12.06 -25.28
N TRP A 189 15.46 11.71 -26.46
CA TRP A 189 14.68 10.49 -26.66
C TRP A 189 15.56 9.23 -26.63
N LEU A 190 16.76 9.29 -27.22
CA LEU A 190 17.71 8.17 -27.25
C LEU A 190 18.35 7.92 -25.87
N GLU A 191 18.67 8.96 -25.10
CA GLU A 191 19.23 8.76 -23.75
C GLU A 191 18.24 8.06 -22.80
N LEU A 192 16.95 8.44 -22.86
CA LEU A 192 15.91 7.83 -22.03
C LEU A 192 15.54 6.39 -22.43
N HIS A 193 15.76 5.99 -23.70
CA HIS A 193 15.28 4.71 -24.23
C HIS A 193 16.40 3.76 -24.70
N SER A 194 17.67 4.16 -24.66
CA SER A 194 18.81 3.33 -25.10
C SER A 194 18.94 2.01 -24.33
N GLN A 195 18.50 1.96 -23.06
CA GLN A 195 18.49 0.72 -22.28
C GLN A 195 17.22 -0.14 -22.48
N GLU A 196 16.13 0.42 -23.01
CA GLU A 196 14.90 -0.33 -23.30
C GLU A 196 14.88 -0.92 -24.73
N ILE A 197 15.67 -0.38 -25.66
CA ILE A 197 15.85 -0.89 -27.03
C ILE A 197 17.08 -1.80 -27.10
N GLY A 198 17.14 -2.78 -26.20
CA GLY A 198 18.06 -3.90 -26.35
C GLY A 198 17.70 -4.68 -27.62
N VAL A 199 18.58 -4.57 -28.62
CA VAL A 199 18.82 -5.63 -29.61
C VAL A 199 19.31 -6.88 -28.90
#